data_AF-A0A9E5PZK7-F1
#
_entry.id   AF-A0A9E5PZK7-F1
#
_cell.length_a   1.000
_cell.length_b   1.000
_cell.length_c   1.000
_cell.angle_alpha   90.00
_cell.angle_beta   90.00
_cell.angle_gamma   90.00
#
_symmetry.space_group_name_H-M   'P 1'
#
loop_
_entity.id
_entity.type
_entity.pdbx_description
1 polymer ?
#
loop_
_entity_poly.entity_id
_entity_poly.type
_entity_poly.pdbx_seq_one_letter_code
_entity_poly.pdbx_strand_id
1 'polypeptide(L)'
;FTEIYHVPVLHKRSVRDSLCGAHNPHGHLLGVALAGHHRKVSIAGNPAYTPNPVQGLAYGNAPGAAVTSGDGSGVDELPKGLNPMRDPTWAFDVAAFFPNWLLLVGGGMFFIHQIWPVSANEVVWEMRGYLRRAQNAAERFGQENSVVELRDAVLEDTNTLERIQRSIRQGALEHFVYHDHEIALRHNYHTVMRWVEAYEEAGS
;
A
#
# COMPACT_ATOMS: atom_id res chain seq x y z
N PHE A 1 5.41 -0.39 -5.18
CA PHE A 1 4.49 -0.05 -4.08
C PHE A 1 3.00 0.07 -4.49
N THR A 2 2.51 -0.58 -5.56
CA THR A 2 1.06 -0.92 -5.62
C THR A 2 0.94 -2.34 -5.08
N GLU A 3 0.89 -2.43 -3.75
CA GLU A 3 1.68 -3.43 -3.02
C GLU A 3 0.93 -4.68 -2.54
N ILE A 4 -0.39 -4.66 -2.59
CA ILE A 4 -1.17 -5.48 -1.66
C ILE A 4 -1.32 -6.94 -2.08
N TYR A 5 -1.03 -7.26 -3.36
CA TYR A 5 -1.13 -8.60 -3.92
C TYR A 5 -0.27 -9.64 -3.19
N HIS A 6 0.82 -9.24 -2.55
CA HIS A 6 1.72 -10.16 -1.87
C HIS A 6 1.40 -10.37 -0.38
N VAL A 7 0.42 -9.62 0.18
CA VAL A 7 0.13 -9.64 1.63
C VAL A 7 -0.08 -11.03 2.21
N PRO A 8 -0.80 -11.96 1.56
CA PRO A 8 -0.97 -13.31 2.07
C PRO A 8 0.32 -14.13 2.21
N VAL A 9 1.36 -13.74 1.47
CA VAL A 9 2.61 -14.53 1.30
C VAL A 9 3.77 -13.90 2.04
N LEU A 10 3.95 -12.58 1.92
CA LEU A 10 5.07 -11.84 2.50
C LEU A 10 4.82 -11.51 3.97
N HIS A 11 3.70 -10.86 4.26
CA HIS A 11 3.38 -10.26 5.57
C HIS A 11 2.80 -11.25 6.60
N LYS A 12 3.22 -12.52 6.55
CA LYS A 12 2.65 -13.63 7.35
C LYS A 12 2.65 -13.41 8.86
N ARG A 13 3.54 -12.54 9.36
CA ARG A 13 3.77 -12.30 10.78
C ARG A 13 3.39 -10.88 11.23
N SER A 14 2.88 -10.06 10.31
CA SER A 14 2.55 -8.66 10.54
C SER A 14 1.10 -8.39 10.14
N VAL A 15 0.87 -7.85 8.95
CA VAL A 15 -0.43 -7.29 8.51
C VAL A 15 -1.30 -8.29 7.75
N ARG A 16 -0.86 -9.54 7.58
CA ARG A 16 -1.67 -10.55 6.87
C ARG A 16 -3.06 -10.69 7.47
N ASP A 17 -3.15 -10.97 8.76
CA ASP A 17 -4.44 -11.37 9.37
C ASP A 17 -5.42 -10.20 9.49
N SER A 18 -4.92 -8.97 9.39
CA SER A 18 -5.73 -7.75 9.44
C SER A 18 -6.25 -7.31 8.06
N LEU A 19 -5.64 -7.79 6.96
CA LEU A 19 -6.07 -7.51 5.59
C LEU A 19 -6.63 -8.74 4.85
N CYS A 20 -6.29 -9.94 5.30
CA CYS A 20 -6.72 -11.21 4.70
C CYS A 20 -7.47 -12.03 5.75
N GLY A 21 -8.76 -12.27 5.50
CA GLY A 21 -9.63 -13.10 6.35
C GLY A 21 -10.19 -14.29 5.60
N ALA A 22 -11.08 -15.06 6.25
CA ALA A 22 -11.73 -16.23 5.64
C ALA A 22 -12.51 -15.88 4.35
N HIS A 23 -13.03 -14.65 4.25
CA HIS A 23 -13.77 -14.16 3.07
C HIS A 23 -12.86 -13.66 1.94
N ASN A 24 -11.59 -13.36 2.23
CA ASN A 24 -10.62 -12.90 1.24
C ASN A 24 -9.21 -13.43 1.60
N PRO A 25 -8.99 -14.76 1.57
CA PRO A 25 -7.77 -15.39 2.09
C PRO A 25 -6.54 -15.06 1.23
N HIS A 26 -6.76 -14.58 0.01
CA HIS A 26 -5.73 -14.27 -0.97
C HIS A 26 -5.55 -12.75 -1.17
N GLY A 27 -6.17 -11.91 -0.35
CA GLY A 27 -5.97 -10.45 -0.41
C GLY A 27 -6.37 -9.84 -1.75
N HIS A 28 -7.42 -10.36 -2.38
CA HIS A 28 -7.95 -9.85 -3.63
C HIS A 28 -8.34 -8.39 -3.49
N LEU A 29 -8.00 -7.58 -4.50
CA LEU A 29 -8.35 -6.17 -4.56
C LEU A 29 -9.87 -6.02 -4.71
N LEU A 30 -10.44 -5.01 -4.05
CA LEU A 30 -11.84 -4.64 -4.22
C LEU A 30 -12.11 -4.00 -5.58
N GLY A 31 -11.10 -3.34 -6.14
CA GLY A 31 -11.21 -2.69 -7.44
C GLY A 31 -9.89 -2.09 -7.91
N VAL A 32 -9.80 -1.90 -9.22
CA VAL A 32 -8.67 -1.24 -9.88
C VAL A 32 -9.21 -0.18 -10.82
N ALA A 33 -8.62 1.01 -10.79
CA ALA A 33 -8.88 2.07 -11.75
C ALA A 33 -7.57 2.46 -12.45
N LEU A 34 -7.58 2.46 -13.78
CA LEU A 34 -6.45 2.90 -14.61
C LEU A 34 -6.83 4.22 -15.28
N ALA A 35 -6.00 5.25 -15.12
CA ALA A 35 -6.27 6.60 -15.62
C ALA A 35 -5.00 7.18 -16.25
N GLY A 36 -4.88 7.03 -17.58
CA GLY A 36 -3.66 7.39 -18.30
C GLY A 36 -2.45 6.61 -17.76
N HIS A 37 -1.45 7.35 -17.27
CA HIS A 37 -0.24 6.78 -16.63
C HIS A 37 -0.43 6.47 -15.14
N HIS A 38 -1.51 6.95 -14.55
CA HIS A 38 -1.82 6.77 -13.13
C HIS A 38 -2.72 5.56 -12.93
N ARG A 39 -2.70 5.03 -11.72
CA ARG A 39 -3.50 3.86 -11.35
C ARG A 39 -3.88 3.92 -9.89
N LYS A 40 -5.01 3.32 -9.54
CA LYS A 40 -5.50 3.20 -8.17
C LYS A 40 -5.97 1.79 -7.91
N VAL A 41 -5.73 1.30 -6.70
CA VAL A 41 -6.29 0.04 -6.20
C VAL A 41 -7.04 0.31 -4.89
N SER A 42 -8.12 -0.45 -4.67
CA SER A 42 -8.90 -0.43 -3.44
C SER A 42 -8.71 -1.74 -2.68
N ILE A 43 -8.43 -1.65 -1.38
CA ILE A 43 -7.99 -2.75 -0.54
C ILE A 43 -9.09 -3.12 0.45
N ALA A 44 -9.35 -4.42 0.58
CA ALA A 44 -10.18 -4.97 1.65
C ALA A 44 -9.34 -5.15 2.94
N GLY A 45 -9.94 -4.84 4.07
CA GLY A 45 -9.52 -5.30 5.39
C GLY A 45 -10.18 -6.64 5.74
N ASN A 46 -9.82 -7.17 6.90
CA ASN A 46 -10.49 -8.32 7.51
C ASN A 46 -11.38 -7.83 8.68
N PRO A 47 -12.71 -7.73 8.51
CA PRO A 47 -13.61 -7.30 9.59
C PRO A 47 -13.64 -8.24 10.80
N ALA A 48 -13.19 -9.49 10.64
CA ALA A 48 -13.10 -10.47 11.72
C ALA A 48 -11.75 -10.42 12.47
N TYR A 49 -10.85 -9.52 12.09
CA TYR A 49 -9.56 -9.38 12.74
C TYR A 49 -9.73 -8.93 14.19
N THR A 50 -9.06 -9.64 15.10
CA THR A 50 -9.01 -9.28 16.52
C THR A 50 -7.59 -8.87 16.87
N PRO A 51 -7.34 -7.59 17.20
CA PRO A 51 -6.01 -7.14 17.57
C PRO A 51 -5.56 -7.75 18.90
N ASN A 52 -4.24 -7.86 19.10
CA ASN A 52 -3.72 -8.19 20.43
C ASN A 52 -4.05 -7.07 21.44
N PRO A 53 -3.97 -7.30 22.77
CA PRO A 53 -4.43 -6.31 23.75
C PRO A 53 -3.80 -4.93 23.63
N VAL A 54 -2.51 -4.84 23.26
CA VAL A 54 -1.82 -3.56 23.07
C VAL A 54 -2.29 -2.86 21.82
N GLN A 55 -2.43 -3.61 20.72
CA GLN A 55 -2.98 -3.11 19.46
C GLN A 55 -4.43 -2.64 19.63
N GLY A 56 -5.26 -3.40 20.35
CA GLY A 56 -6.65 -3.03 20.61
C GLY A 56 -6.75 -1.74 21.42
N LEU A 57 -5.88 -1.56 22.43
CA LEU A 57 -5.79 -0.32 23.17
C LEU A 57 -5.34 0.84 22.28
N ALA A 58 -4.37 0.63 21.40
CA ALA A 58 -3.88 1.66 20.48
C ALA A 58 -4.96 2.07 19.47
N TYR A 59 -5.58 1.11 18.78
CA TYR A 59 -6.61 1.37 17.79
C TYR A 59 -7.83 2.05 18.40
N GLY A 60 -8.25 1.61 19.60
CA GLY A 60 -9.39 2.21 20.30
C GLY A 60 -9.16 3.66 20.75
N ASN A 61 -7.90 4.14 20.79
CA ASN A 61 -7.58 5.52 21.13
C ASN A 61 -7.10 6.34 19.93
N ALA A 62 -6.84 5.75 18.77
CA ALA A 62 -6.34 6.49 17.62
C ALA A 62 -7.40 7.50 17.12
N PRO A 63 -7.03 8.75 16.75
CA PRO A 63 -7.98 9.77 16.29
C PRO A 63 -8.46 9.54 14.84
N GLY A 64 -8.48 8.29 14.39
CA GLY A 64 -8.88 7.80 13.06
C GLY A 64 -8.65 6.29 12.98
N ALA A 65 -9.15 5.66 11.91
CA ALA A 65 -8.89 4.25 11.64
C ALA A 65 -7.38 4.00 11.56
N ALA A 66 -6.90 2.86 12.09
CA ALA A 66 -5.50 2.46 12.01
C ALA A 66 -5.16 1.85 10.63
N VAL A 67 -3.90 2.00 10.18
CA VAL A 67 -3.50 1.72 8.77
C VAL A 67 -3.67 0.25 8.44
N THR A 68 -3.41 -0.57 9.45
CA THR A 68 -3.29 -2.01 9.37
C THR A 68 -4.60 -2.71 9.66
N SER A 69 -5.59 -2.04 10.25
CA SER A 69 -6.80 -2.68 10.79
C SER A 69 -8.08 -1.86 10.63
N GLY A 70 -8.06 -0.82 9.78
CA GLY A 70 -9.20 0.05 9.58
C GLY A 70 -10.44 -0.69 9.10
N ASP A 71 -11.55 -0.53 9.81
CA ASP A 71 -12.89 -1.03 9.48
C ASP A 71 -13.74 0.02 8.74
N GLY A 72 -13.12 1.11 8.27
CA GLY A 72 -13.79 2.25 7.66
C GLY A 72 -14.64 3.10 8.63
N SER A 73 -14.68 2.75 9.93
CA SER A 73 -15.44 3.52 10.92
C SER A 73 -14.75 4.87 11.21
N GLY A 74 -15.55 5.94 11.29
CA GLY A 74 -15.05 7.29 11.63
C GLY A 74 -15.00 8.31 10.48
N VAL A 75 -15.67 8.06 9.35
CA VAL A 75 -15.94 9.09 8.33
C VAL A 75 -17.43 9.07 7.98
N ASP A 76 -18.16 10.13 8.36
CA ASP A 76 -19.62 10.23 8.12
C ASP A 76 -19.96 10.12 6.62
N GLU A 77 -19.07 10.58 5.72
CA GLU A 77 -19.15 10.36 4.29
C GLU A 77 -17.76 10.36 3.63
N LEU A 78 -17.34 9.22 3.06
CA LEU A 78 -16.09 9.14 2.30
C LEU A 78 -16.19 9.96 0.99
N PRO A 79 -15.18 10.79 0.63
CA PRO A 79 -15.13 11.45 -0.67
C PRO A 79 -15.38 10.47 -1.83
N LYS A 80 -16.07 10.89 -2.90
CA LYS A 80 -16.41 10.03 -4.06
C LYS A 80 -15.20 9.30 -4.67
N GLY A 81 -14.02 9.90 -4.58
CA GLY A 81 -12.77 9.33 -5.08
C GLY A 81 -12.19 8.20 -4.23
N LEU A 82 -12.68 7.97 -3.01
CA LEU A 82 -12.26 6.89 -2.10
C LEU A 82 -13.35 5.83 -2.01
N ASN A 83 -12.94 4.57 -1.89
CA ASN A 83 -13.84 3.40 -1.85
C ASN A 83 -14.96 3.53 -2.89
N PRO A 84 -14.64 3.57 -4.20
CA PRO A 84 -15.61 3.83 -5.25
C PRO A 84 -16.73 2.78 -5.29
N MET A 85 -16.41 1.55 -4.88
CA MET A 85 -17.38 0.45 -4.77
C MET A 85 -18.26 0.55 -3.53
N ARG A 86 -17.92 1.43 -2.58
CA ARG A 86 -18.57 1.55 -1.27
C ARG A 86 -18.65 0.20 -0.55
N ASP A 87 -17.60 -0.60 -0.71
CA ASP A 87 -17.53 -1.92 -0.11
C ASP A 87 -17.38 -1.77 1.42
N PRO A 88 -18.18 -2.50 2.21
CA PRO A 88 -18.14 -2.41 3.68
C PRO A 88 -16.86 -2.99 4.29
N THR A 89 -16.08 -3.76 3.53
CA THR A 89 -14.79 -4.32 3.98
C THR A 89 -13.61 -3.44 3.61
N TRP A 90 -13.83 -2.26 3.02
CA TRP A 90 -12.75 -1.37 2.59
C TRP A 90 -11.86 -0.91 3.75
N ALA A 91 -10.55 -1.05 3.60
CA ALA A 91 -9.56 -0.55 4.53
C ALA A 91 -8.93 0.78 4.06
N PHE A 92 -8.43 0.79 2.82
CA PHE A 92 -7.78 1.96 2.22
C PHE A 92 -7.71 1.87 0.70
N ASP A 93 -7.44 3.01 0.05
CA ASP A 93 -7.08 3.10 -1.36
C ASP A 93 -5.58 3.43 -1.52
N VAL A 94 -4.93 2.89 -2.54
CA VAL A 94 -3.57 3.27 -2.97
C VAL A 94 -3.64 3.84 -4.37
N ALA A 95 -3.39 5.14 -4.52
CA ALA A 95 -3.25 5.81 -5.80
C ALA A 95 -1.76 6.00 -6.14
N ALA A 96 -1.30 5.43 -7.24
CA ALA A 96 0.04 5.63 -7.77
C ALA A 96 0.01 6.67 -8.90
N PHE A 97 0.64 7.82 -8.63
CA PHE A 97 0.88 8.87 -9.60
C PHE A 97 2.26 8.67 -10.22
N PHE A 98 2.27 8.13 -11.44
CA PHE A 98 3.46 8.09 -12.27
C PHE A 98 4.12 9.49 -12.39
N PRO A 99 5.46 9.61 -12.26
CA PRO A 99 6.41 8.50 -12.26
C PRO A 99 6.69 7.86 -10.90
N ASN A 100 6.55 8.60 -9.79
CA ASN A 100 7.27 8.23 -8.56
C ASN A 100 6.55 8.56 -7.25
N TRP A 101 5.25 8.81 -7.29
CA TRP A 101 4.47 9.15 -6.11
C TRP A 101 3.37 8.13 -5.85
N LEU A 102 3.16 7.80 -4.59
CA LEU A 102 2.00 7.02 -4.17
C LEU A 102 1.31 7.70 -2.99
N LEU A 103 0.00 7.67 -3.02
CA LEU A 103 -0.87 8.19 -1.99
C LEU A 103 -1.73 7.05 -1.46
N LEU A 104 -1.50 6.67 -0.20
CA LEU A 104 -2.25 5.66 0.52
C LEU A 104 -3.24 6.40 1.44
N VAL A 105 -4.54 6.18 1.25
CA VAL A 105 -5.58 6.94 1.97
C VAL A 105 -6.52 5.97 2.68
N GLY A 106 -6.52 6.05 4.01
CA GLY A 106 -7.44 5.30 4.88
C GLY A 106 -8.42 6.23 5.61
N GLY A 107 -9.25 5.65 6.47
CA GLY A 107 -10.24 6.40 7.26
C GLY A 107 -9.62 7.29 8.33
N GLY A 108 -9.15 8.49 7.97
CA GLY A 108 -8.65 9.49 8.93
C GLY A 108 -7.14 9.76 8.90
N MET A 109 -6.43 9.19 7.93
CA MET A 109 -5.02 9.48 7.66
C MET A 109 -4.69 9.23 6.19
N PHE A 110 -3.58 9.79 5.74
CA PHE A 110 -2.99 9.41 4.47
C PHE A 110 -1.46 9.42 4.56
N PHE A 111 -0.85 8.58 3.74
CA PHE A 111 0.59 8.46 3.61
C PHE A 111 0.99 8.73 2.17
N ILE A 112 2.10 9.44 2.04
CA ILE A 112 2.72 9.73 0.77
C ILE A 112 4.03 8.95 0.71
N HIS A 113 4.18 8.12 -0.31
CA HIS A 113 5.47 7.52 -0.68
C HIS A 113 6.04 8.31 -1.84
N GLN A 114 7.28 8.79 -1.68
CA GLN A 114 8.05 9.45 -2.72
C GLN A 114 9.29 8.62 -3.01
N ILE A 115 9.54 8.34 -4.28
CA ILE A 115 10.67 7.52 -4.72
C ILE A 115 11.58 8.39 -5.58
N TRP A 116 12.82 8.57 -5.18
CA TRP A 116 13.81 9.38 -5.90
C TRP A 116 14.85 8.45 -6.51
N PRO A 117 14.89 8.29 -7.84
CA PRO A 117 15.93 7.51 -8.50
C PRO A 117 17.30 8.13 -8.24
N VAL A 118 18.25 7.32 -7.79
CA VAL A 118 19.67 7.70 -7.66
C VAL A 118 20.48 7.10 -8.80
N SER A 119 20.21 5.82 -9.11
CA SER A 119 20.80 5.09 -10.23
C SER A 119 19.82 3.99 -10.69
N ALA A 120 20.24 3.17 -11.68
CA ALA A 120 19.40 2.09 -12.19
C ALA A 120 19.03 1.02 -11.13
N ASN A 121 19.77 0.95 -10.02
CA ASN A 121 19.60 -0.05 -8.96
C ASN A 121 19.51 0.56 -7.56
N GLU A 122 19.33 1.87 -7.45
CA GLU A 122 19.29 2.58 -6.17
C GLU A 122 18.25 3.70 -6.19
N VAL A 123 17.49 3.80 -5.11
CA VAL A 123 16.49 4.85 -4.89
C VAL A 123 16.59 5.36 -3.46
N VAL A 124 16.31 6.65 -3.26
CA VAL A 124 15.93 7.17 -1.95
C VAL A 124 14.41 7.09 -1.84
N TRP A 125 13.93 6.36 -0.84
CA TRP A 125 12.50 6.24 -0.57
C TRP A 125 12.13 7.02 0.70
N GLU A 126 11.14 7.90 0.58
CA GLU A 126 10.58 8.64 1.70
C GLU A 126 9.10 8.31 1.87
N MET A 127 8.69 8.08 3.12
CA MET A 127 7.28 7.99 3.50
C MET A 127 6.93 9.14 4.45
N ARG A 128 5.85 9.86 4.17
CA ARG A 128 5.32 10.92 5.03
C ARG A 128 3.88 10.64 5.40
N GLY A 129 3.61 10.48 6.70
CA GLY A 129 2.28 10.27 7.24
C GLY A 129 1.62 11.57 7.68
N TYR A 130 0.34 11.72 7.34
CA TYR A 130 -0.50 12.84 7.75
C TYR A 130 -1.67 12.27 8.55
N LEU A 131 -1.63 12.54 9.86
CA LEU A 131 -2.61 12.06 10.83
C LEU A 131 -3.32 13.26 11.45
N ARG A 132 -4.52 13.07 12.00
CA ARG A 132 -5.19 14.10 12.80
C ARG A 132 -4.30 14.51 13.98
N ARG A 133 -4.42 15.72 14.49
CA ARG A 133 -3.64 16.12 15.68
C ARG A 133 -4.16 15.37 16.91
N ALA A 134 -3.31 14.62 17.60
CA ALA A 134 -3.65 14.05 18.91
C ALA A 134 -3.91 15.14 19.95
N GLN A 135 -4.99 15.01 20.71
CA GLN A 135 -5.43 15.94 21.75
C GLN A 135 -5.02 15.50 23.16
N ASN A 136 -4.66 14.23 23.32
CA ASN A 136 -4.24 13.66 24.59
C ASN A 136 -3.19 12.56 24.40
N ALA A 137 -2.64 12.06 25.51
CA ALA A 137 -1.57 11.05 25.48
C ALA A 137 -2.04 9.70 24.92
N ALA A 138 -3.30 9.33 25.11
CA ALA A 138 -3.84 8.06 24.61
C ALA A 138 -3.98 8.08 23.08
N GLU A 139 -4.47 9.20 22.52
CA GLU A 139 -4.49 9.43 21.07
C GLU A 139 -3.09 9.41 20.47
N ARG A 140 -2.13 10.06 21.14
CA ARG A 140 -0.74 10.04 20.69
C ARG A 140 -0.17 8.62 20.68
N PHE A 141 -0.47 7.82 21.71
CA PHE A 141 -0.08 6.41 21.75
C PHE A 141 -0.66 5.61 20.58
N GLY A 142 -1.95 5.76 20.29
CA GLY A 142 -2.59 5.09 19.15
C GLY A 142 -1.97 5.43 17.80
N GLN A 143 -1.58 6.69 17.61
CA GLN A 143 -0.89 7.15 16.40
C GLN A 143 0.50 6.54 16.24
N GLU A 144 1.33 6.63 17.27
CA GLU A 144 2.70 6.12 17.21
C GLU A 144 2.71 4.60 17.01
N ASN A 145 1.78 3.88 17.65
CA ASN A 145 1.60 2.45 17.40
C ASN A 145 1.23 2.16 15.93
N SER A 146 0.26 2.89 15.36
CA SER A 146 -0.13 2.72 13.95
C SER A 146 1.01 3.03 12.97
N VAL A 147 1.80 4.07 13.26
CA VAL A 147 2.97 4.44 12.45
C VAL A 147 4.07 3.38 12.53
N VAL A 148 4.31 2.82 13.72
CA VAL A 148 5.30 1.74 13.90
C VAL A 148 4.88 0.48 13.15
N GLU A 149 3.61 0.10 13.20
CA GLU A 149 3.12 -1.06 12.45
C GLU A 149 3.25 -0.89 10.94
N LEU A 150 2.89 0.28 10.42
CA LEU A 150 3.07 0.59 9.00
C LEU A 150 4.56 0.57 8.63
N ARG A 151 5.42 1.17 9.44
CA ARG A 151 6.88 1.15 9.22
C ARG A 151 7.38 -0.28 9.13
N ASP A 152 6.98 -1.14 10.06
CA ASP A 152 7.46 -2.53 10.11
C ASP A 152 7.00 -3.32 8.87
N ALA A 153 5.73 -3.15 8.44
CA ALA A 153 5.24 -3.73 7.20
C ALA A 153 6.06 -3.26 5.99
N VAL A 154 6.26 -1.95 5.82
CA VAL A 154 6.99 -1.47 4.64
C VAL A 154 8.49 -1.80 4.70
N LEU A 155 9.06 -2.03 5.88
CA LEU A 155 10.43 -2.58 5.99
C LEU A 155 10.53 -4.04 5.52
N GLU A 156 9.46 -4.84 5.66
CA GLU A 156 9.41 -6.18 5.05
C GLU A 156 9.40 -6.09 3.51
N ASP A 157 8.70 -5.09 2.97
CA ASP A 157 8.64 -4.83 1.53
C ASP A 157 10.00 -4.41 0.99
N THR A 158 10.67 -3.43 1.63
CA THR A 158 11.98 -2.94 1.17
C THR A 158 13.05 -4.03 1.22
N ASN A 159 13.07 -4.87 2.26
CA ASN A 159 13.97 -6.04 2.34
C ASN A 159 13.73 -7.01 1.16
N THR A 160 12.46 -7.18 0.76
CA THR A 160 12.11 -8.00 -0.40
C THR A 160 12.60 -7.37 -1.71
N LEU A 161 12.44 -6.06 -1.88
CA LEU A 161 12.94 -5.33 -3.05
C LEU A 161 14.46 -5.45 -3.21
N GLU A 162 15.22 -5.32 -2.12
CA GLU A 162 16.68 -5.48 -2.14
C GLU A 162 17.11 -6.91 -2.51
N ARG A 163 16.34 -7.92 -2.08
CA ARG A 163 16.56 -9.33 -2.46
C ARG A 163 16.27 -9.56 -3.94
N ILE A 164 15.17 -9.01 -4.45
CA ILE A 164 14.81 -9.07 -5.87
C ILE A 164 15.91 -8.42 -6.71
N GLN A 165 16.36 -7.22 -6.35
CA GLN A 165 17.41 -6.51 -7.07
C GLN A 165 18.73 -7.30 -7.10
N ARG A 166 19.10 -7.96 -5.99
CA ARG A 166 20.27 -8.85 -5.96
C ARG A 166 20.11 -10.05 -6.89
N SER A 167 18.93 -10.65 -6.94
CA SER A 167 18.62 -11.81 -7.77
C SER A 167 18.69 -11.48 -9.26
N ILE A 168 18.12 -10.33 -9.66
CA ILE A 168 18.22 -9.81 -11.04
C ILE A 168 19.69 -9.60 -11.41
N ARG A 169 20.46 -8.92 -10.56
CA ARG A 169 21.89 -8.63 -10.82
C ARG A 169 22.74 -9.90 -10.99
N GLN A 170 22.36 -10.98 -10.32
CA GLN A 170 23.05 -12.27 -10.41
C GLN A 170 22.58 -13.13 -11.61
N GLY A 171 21.58 -12.67 -12.38
CA GLY A 171 20.96 -13.45 -13.45
C GLY A 171 20.09 -14.60 -12.93
N ALA A 172 19.78 -14.65 -11.63
CA ALA A 172 18.93 -15.70 -11.06
C ALA A 172 17.44 -15.48 -11.35
N LEU A 173 17.06 -14.25 -11.72
CA LEU A 173 15.71 -13.87 -12.10
C LEU A 173 15.76 -13.07 -13.40
N GLU A 174 15.30 -13.67 -14.49
CA GLU A 174 15.32 -13.07 -15.83
C GLU A 174 13.95 -12.53 -16.26
N HIS A 175 12.88 -13.16 -15.75
CA HIS A 175 11.51 -12.84 -16.14
C HIS A 175 10.58 -12.76 -14.93
N PHE A 176 9.70 -11.77 -14.94
CA PHE A 176 8.57 -11.69 -14.02
C PHE A 176 7.30 -12.20 -14.72
N VAL A 177 6.57 -13.10 -14.08
CA VAL A 177 5.27 -13.57 -14.55
C VAL A 177 4.21 -12.94 -13.66
N TYR A 178 3.38 -12.08 -14.25
CA TYR A 178 2.31 -11.40 -13.53
C TYR A 178 1.00 -12.17 -13.61
N HIS A 179 0.32 -12.30 -12.48
CA HIS A 179 -1.04 -12.79 -12.36
C HIS A 179 -2.07 -11.68 -12.66
N ASP A 180 -3.34 -12.04 -12.85
CA ASP A 180 -4.43 -11.07 -13.11
C ASP A 180 -4.60 -10.05 -11.98
N HIS A 181 -4.24 -10.45 -10.76
CA HIS A 181 -4.32 -9.63 -9.56
C HIS A 181 -3.24 -8.53 -9.52
N GLU A 182 -2.25 -8.63 -10.41
CA GLU A 182 -1.14 -7.71 -10.54
C GLU A 182 -1.33 -6.77 -11.75
N ILE A 183 -2.57 -6.57 -12.21
CA ILE A 183 -2.88 -5.68 -13.34
C ILE A 183 -2.33 -4.26 -13.16
N ALA A 184 -2.26 -3.76 -11.91
CA ALA A 184 -1.64 -2.47 -11.61
C ALA A 184 -0.12 -2.47 -11.87
N LEU A 185 0.58 -3.58 -11.62
CA LEU A 185 2.00 -3.73 -11.95
C LEU A 185 2.19 -3.86 -13.46
N ARG A 186 1.35 -4.66 -14.12
CA ARG A 186 1.34 -4.80 -15.59
C ARG A 186 1.14 -3.45 -16.28
N HIS A 187 0.19 -2.65 -15.80
CA HIS A 187 -0.05 -1.28 -16.29
C HIS A 187 1.17 -0.38 -16.08
N ASN A 188 1.85 -0.47 -14.93
CA ASN A 188 3.06 0.29 -14.68
C ASN A 188 4.19 -0.09 -15.63
N TYR A 189 4.44 -1.38 -15.81
CA TYR A 189 5.44 -1.88 -16.74
C TYR A 189 5.15 -1.41 -18.17
N HIS A 190 3.91 -1.59 -18.65
CA HIS A 190 3.49 -1.11 -19.96
C HIS A 190 3.69 0.41 -20.12
N THR A 191 3.35 1.19 -19.08
CA THR A 191 3.56 2.64 -19.07
C THR A 191 5.05 2.98 -19.19
N VAL A 192 5.92 2.37 -18.38
CA VAL A 192 7.37 2.62 -18.43
C VAL A 192 7.93 2.29 -19.81
N MET A 193 7.59 1.12 -20.38
CA MET A 193 8.08 0.71 -21.69
C MET A 193 7.71 1.71 -22.78
N ARG A 194 6.48 2.22 -22.79
CA ARG A 194 6.06 3.25 -23.75
C ARG A 194 6.88 4.54 -23.67
N TRP A 195 7.30 4.95 -22.47
CA TRP A 195 8.14 6.13 -22.28
C TRP A 195 9.58 5.88 -22.73
N VAL A 196 10.11 4.67 -22.50
CA VAL A 196 11.44 4.26 -22.97
C VAL A 196 11.48 4.19 -24.50
N GLU A 197 10.53 3.49 -25.12
CA GLU A 197 10.41 3.35 -26.57
C GLU A 197 10.33 4.73 -27.25
N ALA A 198 9.47 5.62 -26.75
CA ALA A 198 9.34 6.97 -27.29
C ALA A 198 10.62 7.81 -27.15
N TYR A 199 11.40 7.59 -26.08
CA TYR A 199 12.69 8.25 -25.90
C TYR A 199 13.74 7.74 -26.89
N GLU A 200 13.79 6.41 -27.10
CA GLU A 200 14.71 5.78 -28.05
C GLU A 200 14.41 6.20 -29.49
N GLU A 201 13.14 6.26 -29.89
CA GLU A 201 12.70 6.73 -31.21
C GLU A 201 13.01 8.22 -31.44
N ALA A 202 12.90 9.07 -30.42
CA ALA A 202 13.21 10.49 -30.54
C ALA A 202 14.72 10.79 -30.59
N GLY A 203 15.55 9.84 -30.16
CA GLY A 203 17.01 9.94 -30.17
C GLY A 203 17.69 9.32 -31.40
N SER A 204 16.94 8.56 -32.22
CA SER A 204 17.38 7.97 -33.50
C SER A 204 17.06 8.87 -34.69
#